data_AF-A0A562HDV1-F1
#
_entry.id   AF-A0A562HDV1-F1
#
_cell.length_a   1.000
_cell.length_b   1.000
_cell.length_c   1.000
_cell.angle_alpha   90.00
_cell.angle_beta   90.00
_cell.angle_gamma   90.00
#
_symmetry.space_group_name_H-M   'P 1'
#
loop_
_entity.id
_entity.type
_entity.pdbx_description
1 polymer ?
#
loop_
_entity_poly.entity_id
_entity_poly.type
_entity_poly.pdbx_seq_one_letter_code
_entity_poly.pdbx_strand_id
1 'polypeptide(L)' 'MQRVGAFLEVEFMDDFTRADMEEALRAIASMINRTEKAQEKFAQGTWQHTMLSNNLKALHIALPMLTKALREVSL' A
#
# COMPACT_ATOMS: atom_id res chain seq x y z
N MET A 1 -37.43 21.20 -20.00
CA MET A 1 -37.07 19.95 -20.71
C MET A 1 -35.56 19.78 -20.59
N GLN A 2 -35.13 18.84 -19.74
CA GLN A 2 -33.73 18.52 -19.44
C GLN A 2 -32.95 18.17 -20.71
N ARG A 3 -31.64 18.47 -20.76
CA ARG A 3 -30.56 17.47 -20.90
C ARG A 3 -29.29 18.01 -20.24
N VAL A 4 -29.04 17.54 -19.02
CA VAL A 4 -28.10 16.45 -18.64
C VAL A 4 -26.67 17.00 -18.56
N GLY A 5 -26.22 17.19 -17.31
CA GLY A 5 -24.86 17.55 -17.00
C GLY A 5 -23.91 16.42 -17.37
N ALA A 6 -22.83 16.76 -18.05
CA ALA A 6 -21.61 15.96 -18.06
C ALA A 6 -20.92 16.19 -16.71
N PHE A 7 -21.42 15.51 -15.67
CA PHE A 7 -20.74 15.44 -14.38
C PHE A 7 -19.96 14.13 -14.39
N LEU A 8 -18.66 14.24 -14.69
CA LEU A 8 -17.59 13.34 -14.26
C LEU A 8 -18.08 11.94 -13.86
N GLU A 9 -18.21 11.04 -14.85
CA GLU A 9 -17.98 9.63 -14.57
C GLU A 9 -16.49 9.53 -14.26
N VAL A 10 -16.15 9.72 -12.99
CA VAL A 10 -14.96 9.12 -12.42
C VAL A 10 -15.17 7.63 -12.66
N GLU A 11 -14.54 7.09 -13.70
CA GLU A 11 -14.43 5.66 -13.95
C GLU A 11 -14.04 5.04 -12.62
N PHE A 12 -15.01 4.38 -11.98
CA PHE A 12 -14.80 3.65 -10.75
C PHE A 12 -13.83 2.53 -11.11
N MET A 13 -12.54 2.79 -10.83
CA MET A 13 -11.46 1.86 -10.55
C MET A 13 -11.66 0.50 -11.21
N ASP A 14 -10.97 0.24 -12.34
CA ASP A 14 -10.76 -1.12 -12.82
C ASP A 14 -10.51 -2.03 -11.60
N ASP A 15 -11.37 -3.04 -11.41
CA ASP A 15 -11.24 -3.98 -10.31
C ASP A 15 -9.80 -4.52 -10.31
N PHE A 16 -9.05 -4.29 -9.22
CA PHE A 16 -7.67 -4.76 -9.13
C PHE A 16 -7.64 -6.27 -9.32
N THR A 17 -6.86 -6.74 -10.28
CA THR A 17 -6.75 -8.18 -10.53
C THR A 17 -6.01 -8.86 -9.38
N ARG A 18 -6.16 -10.19 -9.28
CA ARG A 18 -5.31 -11.01 -8.40
C ARG A 18 -3.83 -10.70 -8.59
N ALA A 19 -3.38 -10.57 -9.85
CA ALA A 19 -1.99 -10.32 -10.17
C ALA A 19 -1.52 -8.96 -9.64
N ASP A 20 -2.37 -7.93 -9.72
CA ASP A 20 -2.08 -6.61 -9.15
C ASP A 20 -1.92 -6.66 -7.63
N MET A 21 -2.80 -7.42 -6.96
CA MET A 21 -2.71 -7.61 -5.51
C MET A 21 -1.46 -8.41 -5.10
N GLU A 22 -1.10 -9.45 -5.84
CA GLU A 22 0.14 -10.21 -5.60
C GLU A 22 1.39 -9.35 -5.83
N GLU A 23 1.39 -8.51 -6.88
CA GLU A 23 2.48 -7.57 -7.14
C GLU A 23 2.58 -6.51 -6.04
N ALA A 24 1.46 -5.98 -5.58
CA ALA A 24 1.44 -5.04 -4.47
C ALA A 24 1.98 -5.67 -3.16
N LEU A 25 1.64 -6.94 -2.87
CA LEU A 25 2.21 -7.68 -1.74
C LEU A 25 3.73 -7.84 -1.87
N ARG A 26 4.23 -8.20 -3.06
CA ARG A 26 5.67 -8.28 -3.34
C ARG A 26 6.35 -6.92 -3.13
N ALA A 27 5.74 -5.85 -3.61
CA ALA A 27 6.25 -4.49 -3.46
C ALA A 27 6.31 -4.06 -1.99
N ILE A 28 5.26 -4.29 -1.21
CA ILE A 28 5.24 -3.98 0.23
C ILE A 28 6.31 -4.77 0.98
N ALA A 29 6.45 -6.07 0.74
CA ALA A 29 7.49 -6.88 1.37
C ALA A 29 8.90 -6.36 1.04
N SER A 30 9.14 -5.96 -0.21
CA SER A 30 10.40 -5.33 -0.63
C SER A 30 10.63 -3.96 0.03
N MET A 31 9.57 -3.15 0.18
CA MET A 31 9.66 -1.87 0.89
C MET A 31 9.99 -2.06 2.37
N ILE A 32 9.41 -3.05 3.05
CA ILE A 32 9.74 -3.37 4.45
C ILE A 32 11.24 -3.65 4.57
N ASN A 33 11.77 -4.62 3.81
CA ASN A 33 13.18 -5.00 3.85
C ASN A 33 14.12 -3.82 3.56
N ARG A 34 13.79 -3.00 2.54
CA ARG A 34 14.59 -1.80 2.23
C ARG A 34 14.53 -0.75 3.34
N THR A 35 13.37 -0.58 3.98
CA THR A 35 13.18 0.39 5.07
C THR A 35 13.92 -0.05 6.32
N GLU A 36 13.90 -1.34 6.67
CA GLU A 36 14.68 -1.93 7.78
C GLU A 36 16.18 -1.68 7.58
N LYS A 37 16.72 -2.05 6.41
CA LYS A 37 18.13 -1.82 6.06
C LYS A 37 18.52 -0.34 6.03
N ALA A 38 17.59 0.54 5.65
CA ALA A 38 17.82 1.97 5.69
C ALA A 38 17.84 2.47 7.14
N GLN A 39 16.93 1.99 7.98
CA GLN A 39 16.81 2.38 9.38
C GLN A 39 18.07 2.03 10.18
N GLU A 40 18.67 0.86 9.92
CA GLU A 40 19.93 0.42 10.55
C GLU A 40 21.09 1.41 10.38
N LYS A 41 21.04 2.27 9.35
CA LYS A 41 22.08 3.27 9.06
C LYS A 41 21.96 4.54 9.91
N PHE A 42 20.86 4.71 10.65
CA PHE A 42 20.58 5.91 11.44
C PHE A 42 20.52 5.57 12.92
N ALA A 43 21.14 6.42 13.74
CA ALA A 43 21.08 6.28 15.19
C ALA A 43 19.64 6.48 15.71
N GLN A 44 19.29 5.74 16.76
CA GLN A 44 18.05 5.99 17.50
C GLN A 44 18.01 7.44 18.01
N GLY A 45 16.81 8.03 18.01
CA GLY A 45 16.60 9.44 18.38
C GLY A 45 16.77 10.44 17.22
N THR A 46 17.28 10.02 16.06
CA THR A 46 17.26 10.87 14.85
C THR A 46 15.85 10.94 14.24
N TRP A 47 15.56 12.04 13.53
CA TRP A 47 14.28 12.17 12.83
C TRP A 47 14.13 11.12 11.71
N GLN A 48 15.24 10.75 11.05
CA GLN A 48 15.25 9.73 10.01
C GLN A 48 14.91 8.35 10.58
N HIS A 49 15.53 7.95 11.69
CA HIS A 49 15.20 6.68 12.35
C HIS A 49 13.72 6.64 12.77
N THR A 50 13.20 7.73 13.32
CA THR A 50 11.80 7.85 13.73
C THR A 50 10.84 7.77 12.54
N MET A 51 11.14 8.49 11.45
CA MET A 51 10.35 8.44 10.21
C MET A 51 10.30 7.01 9.63
N LEU A 52 11.46 6.33 9.56
CA LEU A 52 11.54 4.97 9.04
C LEU A 52 10.81 3.96 9.94
N SER A 53 10.87 4.14 11.27
CA SER A 53 10.04 3.36 12.22
C SER A 53 8.54 3.52 11.95
N ASN A 54 8.08 4.75 11.71
CA ASN A 54 6.68 5.02 11.43
C ASN A 54 6.24 4.43 10.09
N ASN A 55 7.09 4.52 9.07
CA ASN A 55 6.85 3.88 7.78
C ASN A 55 6.74 2.36 7.92
N LEU A 56 7.64 1.71 8.68
CA LEU A 56 7.55 0.26 8.94
C LEU A 56 6.24 -0.12 9.60
N LYS A 57 5.79 0.63 10.62
CA LYS A 57 4.49 0.39 11.25
C LYS A 57 3.34 0.44 10.24
N ALA A 58 3.33 1.46 9.37
CA ALA A 58 2.30 1.59 8.34
C ALA A 58 2.34 0.42 7.33
N LEU A 59 3.52 0.02 6.87
CA LEU A 59 3.71 -1.11 5.96
C LEU A 59 3.25 -2.43 6.58
N HIS A 60 3.55 -2.66 7.86
CA HIS A 60 3.10 -3.84 8.59
C HIS A 60 1.59 -3.86 8.87
N ILE A 61 0.91 -2.71 8.83
CA ILE A 61 -0.55 -2.64 8.85
C ILE A 61 -1.12 -2.92 7.46
N ALA A 62 -0.53 -2.34 6.41
CA ALA A 62 -1.01 -2.52 5.04
C ALA A 62 -0.89 -3.97 4.55
N LEU A 63 0.19 -4.68 4.89
CA LEU A 63 0.44 -6.04 4.43
C LEU A 63 -0.69 -7.04 4.75
N PRO A 64 -1.18 -7.17 6.01
CA PRO A 64 -2.30 -8.05 6.32
C PRO A 64 -3.62 -7.58 5.70
N MET A 65 -3.82 -6.27 5.51
CA MET A 65 -5.01 -5.74 4.83
C MET A 65 -5.05 -6.20 3.36
N LEU A 66 -3.94 -6.06 2.63
CA LEU A 66 -3.84 -6.56 1.26
C LEU A 66 -3.95 -8.08 1.19
N THR A 67 -3.34 -8.78 2.15
CA THR A 67 -3.42 -10.25 2.21
C THR A 67 -4.87 -10.71 2.40
N LYS A 68 -5.64 -10.01 3.23
CA LYS A 68 -7.07 -10.27 3.41
C LYS A 68 -7.85 -9.99 2.12
N ALA A 69 -7.63 -8.83 1.49
CA ALA A 69 -8.29 -8.47 0.24
C ALA A 69 -8.01 -9.50 -0.88
N LEU A 70 -6.77 -9.97 -1.02
CA LEU A 70 -6.40 -11.01 -2.00
C LEU A 70 -7.15 -12.32 -1.76
N ARG A 71 -7.37 -12.71 -0.50
CA ARG A 71 -8.17 -13.90 -0.16
C ARG A 71 -9.63 -13.73 -0.55
N GLU A 72 -10.19 -12.54 -0.38
CA GLU A 72 -11.58 -12.23 -0.76
C GLU A 72 -11.78 -12.23 -2.28
N VAL A 73 -10.79 -11.78 -3.06
CA VAL A 73 -10.77 -11.91 -4.54
C VAL A 73 -10.57 -13.37 -5.00
N SER A 74 -10.18 -14.26 -4.08
CA SER A 74 -9.96 -15.69 -4.38
C SER A 74 -11.15 -16.60 -4.16
N LEU A 75 -12.26 -16.07 -3.65
CA LEU A 75 -13.51 -16.79 -3.38
C LEU A 75 -14.56 -16.44 -4.42
#